data_AF-A0A077WS03-F1
#
_entry.id   AF-A0A077WS03-F1
#
_cell.length_a   1.000
_cell.length_b   1.000
_cell.length_c   1.000
_cell.angle_alpha   90.00
_cell.angle_beta   90.00
_cell.angle_gamma   90.00
#
_symmetry.space_group_name_H-M   'P 1'
#
loop_
_entity.id
_entity.type
_entity.pdbx_description
1 polymer ?
#
loop_
_entity_poly.entity_id
_entity_poly.type
_entity_poly.pdbx_seq_one_letter_code
_entity_poly.pdbx_strand_id
1 'polypeptide(L)'
;MAGNDAFQVQKPRSMTAGARNVVRTNDSASLWNCTLSPGWSQEESETLRKALMKFGIGNWARIIESGCLPGKTNAQMNLQLQRLLGQQSTAEFAGLHIDPKVIGEKNSKIQGPHIKRKNNCIVNTGGKLTREELRERMQRNKEMYELPEEEWSAIELPKVEDPVLMLEAKREELRRLQKELAKVQGKIEQMRTIQPARMDQLKNTVDNETQVA
;
A
#
# COMPACT_ATOMS: atom_id res chain seq x y z
N MET A 1 -40.11 43.58 -9.19
CA MET A 1 -40.58 42.23 -8.81
C MET A 1 -39.55 41.24 -9.29
N ALA A 2 -38.99 40.48 -8.35
CA ALA A 2 -37.95 39.48 -8.58
C ALA A 2 -38.52 38.15 -9.09
N GLY A 3 -37.73 37.37 -9.83
CA GLY A 3 -38.09 36.04 -10.33
C GLY A 3 -37.03 35.53 -11.33
N ASN A 4 -35.80 35.29 -10.90
CA ASN A 4 -35.27 33.99 -10.42
C ASN A 4 -34.88 33.05 -11.58
N ASP A 5 -33.75 33.37 -12.24
CA ASP A 5 -33.05 32.50 -13.18
C ASP A 5 -32.40 31.33 -12.43
N ALA A 6 -32.95 30.14 -12.61
CA ALA A 6 -32.40 28.91 -12.07
C ALA A 6 -31.16 28.49 -12.89
N PHE A 7 -29.97 28.78 -12.37
CA PHE A 7 -28.72 28.17 -12.83
C PHE A 7 -28.81 26.64 -12.65
N GLN A 8 -29.04 25.90 -13.74
CA GLN A 8 -28.89 24.45 -13.74
C GLN A 8 -27.40 24.10 -13.65
N VAL A 9 -26.97 23.72 -12.45
CA VAL A 9 -25.66 23.09 -12.23
C VAL A 9 -25.64 21.75 -12.95
N GLN A 10 -25.02 21.70 -14.13
CA GLN A 10 -24.76 20.45 -14.83
C GLN A 10 -23.83 19.59 -13.96
N LYS A 11 -24.37 18.49 -13.41
CA LYS A 11 -23.57 17.49 -12.70
C LYS A 11 -22.58 16.84 -13.67
N PRO A 12 -21.30 16.63 -13.28
CA PRO A 12 -20.32 16.02 -14.17
C PRO A 12 -20.75 14.60 -14.54
N ARG A 13 -20.90 14.36 -15.84
CA ARG A 13 -21.14 13.03 -16.41
C ARG A 13 -19.84 12.23 -16.30
N SER A 14 -19.86 11.15 -15.54
CA SER A 14 -18.84 10.10 -15.62
C SER A 14 -19.26 9.08 -16.67
N MET A 15 -18.35 8.67 -17.57
CA MET A 15 -18.20 7.37 -18.24
C MET A 15 -17.14 7.53 -19.36
N THR A 16 -16.27 6.58 -19.74
CA THR A 16 -16.16 5.13 -19.52
C THR A 16 -14.70 4.73 -19.76
N ALA A 17 -14.09 3.92 -18.89
CA ALA A 17 -12.93 3.11 -19.23
C ALA A 17 -12.88 1.88 -18.30
N GLY A 18 -13.19 0.71 -18.85
CA GLY A 18 -13.00 -0.61 -18.23
C GLY A 18 -13.59 -0.75 -16.82
N ALA A 19 -14.85 -1.17 -16.74
CA ALA A 19 -15.56 -1.39 -15.48
C ALA A 19 -14.78 -2.32 -14.53
N ARG A 20 -14.01 -1.74 -13.62
CA ARG A 20 -13.77 -2.38 -12.33
C ARG A 20 -14.94 -1.99 -11.43
N ASN A 21 -16.00 -2.77 -11.51
CA ASN A 21 -17.23 -2.64 -10.71
C ASN A 21 -17.02 -3.06 -9.24
N VAL A 22 -15.87 -2.69 -8.67
CA VAL A 22 -15.59 -2.88 -7.25
C VAL A 22 -15.08 -1.54 -6.75
N VAL A 23 -16.01 -0.74 -6.21
CA VAL A 23 -15.65 0.39 -5.34
C VAL A 23 -14.92 -0.22 -4.16
N ARG A 24 -13.60 -0.07 -4.13
CA ARG A 24 -12.84 -0.47 -2.95
C ARG A 24 -13.04 0.64 -1.93
N THR A 25 -13.12 0.30 -0.66
CA THR A 25 -13.08 1.27 0.46
C THR A 25 -11.88 2.23 0.36
N ASN A 26 -10.88 1.91 -0.46
CA ASN A 26 -9.70 2.70 -0.77
C ASN A 26 -9.88 3.81 -1.83
N ASP A 27 -11.06 3.97 -2.43
CA ASP A 27 -11.29 4.89 -3.56
C ASP A 27 -11.66 6.34 -3.13
N SER A 28 -11.73 6.65 -1.84
CA SER A 28 -11.89 8.04 -1.37
C SER A 28 -10.55 8.75 -1.23
N ALA A 29 -10.45 9.98 -1.74
CA ALA A 29 -9.23 10.80 -1.70
C ALA A 29 -8.71 11.06 -0.26
N SER A 30 -9.62 11.11 0.73
CA SER A 30 -9.31 11.22 2.16
C SER A 30 -8.93 9.89 2.84
N LEU A 31 -9.25 8.74 2.24
CA LEU A 31 -8.90 7.40 2.75
C LEU A 31 -7.50 6.94 2.30
N TRP A 32 -6.86 7.67 1.38
CA TRP A 32 -5.64 7.19 0.73
C TRP A 32 -4.36 7.39 1.55
N ASN A 33 -4.36 8.28 2.54
CA ASN A 33 -3.28 8.44 3.53
C ASN A 33 -3.03 7.16 4.37
N CYS A 34 -3.88 6.13 4.23
CA CYS A 34 -3.83 4.87 4.98
C CYS A 34 -4.05 3.63 4.10
N THR A 35 -3.80 3.67 2.78
CA THR A 35 -3.87 2.44 1.98
C THR A 35 -2.64 1.58 2.22
N LEU A 36 -2.70 0.78 3.28
CA LEU A 36 -1.72 -0.24 3.62
C LEU A 36 -1.53 -1.21 2.45
N SER A 37 -0.29 -1.55 2.14
CA SER A 37 -0.03 -2.67 1.23
C SER A 37 -0.66 -3.95 1.83
N PRO A 38 -1.15 -4.90 1.01
CA PRO A 38 -1.72 -6.13 1.54
C PRO A 38 -0.76 -6.80 2.54
N GLY A 39 -1.27 -7.16 3.72
CA GLY A 39 -0.46 -7.74 4.80
C GLY A 39 0.35 -6.75 5.64
N TRP A 40 0.04 -5.45 5.56
CA TRP A 40 0.57 -4.42 6.46
C TRP A 40 -0.48 -3.97 7.47
N SER A 41 -0.07 -3.78 8.72
CA SER A 41 -0.82 -3.01 9.72
C SER A 41 -0.40 -1.53 9.71
N GLN A 42 -1.22 -0.67 10.32
CA GLN A 42 -0.88 0.74 10.49
C GLN A 42 0.38 0.91 11.34
N GLU A 43 0.50 0.14 12.41
CA GLU A 43 1.67 0.11 13.30
C GLU A 43 2.95 -0.30 12.56
N GLU A 44 2.89 -1.32 11.70
CA GLU A 44 4.01 -1.72 10.86
C GLU A 44 4.40 -0.61 9.88
N SER A 45 3.42 0.07 9.28
CA SER A 45 3.70 1.19 8.38
C SER A 45 4.33 2.38 9.11
N GLU A 46 3.92 2.66 10.35
CA GLU A 46 4.52 3.70 11.18
C GLU A 46 5.92 3.31 11.66
N THR A 47 6.13 2.03 11.97
CA THR A 47 7.44 1.47 12.28
C THR A 47 8.38 1.58 11.08
N LEU A 48 7.91 1.27 9.86
CA LEU A 48 8.68 1.48 8.63
C LEU A 48 9.04 2.95 8.46
N ARG A 49 8.10 3.88 8.67
CA ARG A 49 8.34 5.32 8.58
C ARG A 49 9.50 5.74 9.49
N LYS A 50 9.44 5.35 10.77
CA LYS A 50 10.49 5.64 11.76
C LYS A 50 11.82 4.99 11.38
N ALA A 51 11.80 3.75 10.89
CA ALA A 51 13.00 3.02 10.49
C ALA A 51 13.70 3.68 9.29
N LEU A 52 12.93 4.18 8.31
CA LEU A 52 13.44 4.93 7.17
C LEU A 52 14.05 6.27 7.58
N MET A 53 13.41 6.99 8.51
CA MET A 53 13.98 8.22 9.08
C MET A 53 15.30 7.92 9.80
N LYS A 54 15.37 6.84 10.59
CA LYS A 54 16.54 6.47 11.39
C LYS A 54 17.72 5.95 10.55
N PHE A 55 17.48 5.07 9.59
CA PHE A 55 18.55 4.37 8.84
C PHE A 55 18.80 4.93 7.44
N GLY A 56 17.92 5.82 6.98
CA GLY A 56 17.92 6.36 5.63
C GLY A 56 17.08 5.52 4.66
N ILE A 57 16.47 6.18 3.68
CA ILE A 57 15.66 5.52 2.65
C ILE A 57 16.52 4.61 1.78
N GLY A 58 16.07 3.38 1.56
CA GLY A 58 16.81 2.40 0.74
C GLY A 58 17.85 1.57 1.52
N ASN A 59 18.09 1.87 2.79
CA ASN A 59 19.00 1.10 3.64
C ASN A 59 18.31 -0.10 4.29
N TRP A 60 17.84 -1.02 3.44
CA TRP A 60 16.99 -2.14 3.87
C TRP A 60 17.70 -3.13 4.79
N ALA A 61 19.00 -3.33 4.61
CA ALA A 61 19.80 -4.24 5.43
C ALA A 61 19.75 -3.84 6.91
N ARG A 62 20.00 -2.57 7.22
CA ARG A 62 19.93 -2.06 8.60
C ARG A 62 18.53 -2.14 9.19
N ILE A 63 17.49 -1.90 8.38
CA ILE A 63 16.10 -2.04 8.83
C ILE A 63 15.80 -3.51 9.20
N ILE A 64 16.26 -4.47 8.40
CA ILE A 64 16.09 -5.90 8.68
C ILE A 64 16.88 -6.31 9.93
N GLU A 65 18.15 -5.92 10.02
CA GLU A 65 19.03 -6.20 11.16
C GLU A 65 18.48 -5.65 12.47
N SER A 66 17.76 -4.51 12.43
CA SER A 66 17.12 -3.94 13.62
C SER A 66 15.96 -4.78 14.17
N GLY A 67 15.41 -5.72 13.39
CA GLY A 67 14.32 -6.59 13.81
C GLY A 67 12.97 -5.89 14.00
N CYS A 68 12.83 -4.62 13.63
CA CYS A 68 11.59 -3.85 13.87
C CYS A 68 10.41 -4.26 12.97
N LEU A 69 10.68 -4.95 11.85
CA LEU A 69 9.66 -5.40 10.89
C LEU A 69 9.86 -6.88 10.54
N PRO A 70 9.57 -7.82 11.46
CA PRO A 70 9.81 -9.23 11.24
C PRO A 70 8.96 -9.77 10.08
N GLY A 71 9.60 -10.56 9.22
CA GLY A 71 8.94 -11.21 8.08
C GLY A 71 8.59 -10.28 6.91
N LYS A 72 8.92 -8.98 6.98
CA LYS A 72 8.77 -8.06 5.85
C LYS A 72 10.01 -8.11 4.95
N THR A 73 9.79 -8.30 3.66
CA THR A 73 10.84 -8.34 2.63
C THR A 73 11.17 -6.93 2.11
N ASN A 74 12.35 -6.77 1.51
CA ASN A 74 12.75 -5.52 0.83
C ASN A 74 11.71 -5.05 -0.20
N ALA A 75 11.13 -5.98 -0.97
CA ALA A 75 10.11 -5.66 -1.95
C ALA A 75 8.83 -5.12 -1.30
N GLN A 76 8.37 -5.75 -0.21
CA GLN A 76 7.20 -5.28 0.55
C GLN A 76 7.45 -3.91 1.18
N MET A 77 8.62 -3.69 1.78
CA MET A 77 9.00 -2.40 2.37
C MET A 77 9.07 -1.30 1.30
N ASN A 78 9.66 -1.58 0.13
CA ASN A 78 9.74 -0.62 -0.96
C ASN A 78 8.35 -0.25 -1.52
N LEU A 79 7.45 -1.23 -1.70
CA LEU A 79 6.07 -0.96 -2.11
C LEU A 79 5.33 -0.08 -1.10
N GLN A 80 5.53 -0.33 0.20
CA GLN A 80 4.93 0.49 1.24
C GLN A 80 5.54 1.90 1.27
N LEU A 81 6.86 2.04 1.07
CA LEU A 81 7.53 3.33 0.93
C LEU A 81 6.97 4.14 -0.25
N GLN A 82 6.77 3.54 -1.41
CA GLN A 82 6.20 4.23 -2.58
C GLN A 82 4.81 4.82 -2.30
N ARG A 83 4.02 4.13 -1.48
CA ARG A 83 2.71 4.62 -1.02
C ARG A 83 2.88 5.78 -0.04
N LEU A 84 3.77 5.66 0.94
CA LEU A 84 4.06 6.72 1.90
C LEU A 84 4.55 8.01 1.20
N LEU A 85 5.42 7.89 0.20
CA LEU A 85 5.92 9.01 -0.59
C LEU A 85 4.89 9.52 -1.62
N GLY A 86 3.86 8.73 -1.95
CA GLY A 86 2.93 9.07 -3.03
C GLY A 86 3.56 9.05 -4.44
N GLN A 87 4.69 8.38 -4.64
CA GLN A 87 5.38 8.26 -5.93
C GLN A 87 6.09 6.90 -6.09
N GLN A 88 6.20 6.41 -7.32
CA GLN A 88 6.82 5.11 -7.58
C GLN A 88 8.35 5.15 -7.58
N SER A 89 8.93 6.25 -8.06
CA SER A 89 10.39 6.40 -8.07
C SER A 89 10.86 6.81 -6.67
N THR A 90 11.85 6.12 -6.12
CA THR A 90 12.39 6.41 -4.79
C THR A 90 13.87 6.76 -4.82
N ALA A 91 14.50 6.68 -6.00
CA ALA A 91 15.94 6.84 -6.18
C ALA A 91 16.44 8.21 -5.71
N GLU A 92 15.64 9.27 -5.85
CA GLU A 92 16.00 10.63 -5.47
C GLU A 92 16.02 10.86 -3.94
N PHE A 93 15.62 9.87 -3.17
CA PHE A 93 15.67 9.89 -1.72
C PHE A 93 16.63 8.84 -1.14
N ALA A 94 17.31 8.07 -1.99
CA ALA A 94 18.18 6.99 -1.53
C ALA A 94 19.29 7.53 -0.61
N GLY A 95 19.41 6.94 0.59
CA GLY A 95 20.37 7.32 1.63
C GLY A 95 19.97 8.51 2.48
N LEU A 96 18.87 9.21 2.18
CA LEU A 96 18.46 10.39 2.95
C LEU A 96 17.62 10.00 4.17
N HIS A 97 17.83 10.71 5.27
CA HIS A 97 17.08 10.59 6.52
C HIS A 97 15.90 11.56 6.51
N ILE A 98 14.82 11.21 5.81
CA ILE A 98 13.65 12.09 5.65
C ILE A 98 12.39 11.41 6.18
N ASP A 99 11.38 12.21 6.56
CA ASP A 99 10.04 11.69 6.83
C ASP A 99 9.27 11.48 5.51
N PRO A 100 8.98 10.23 5.11
CA PRO A 100 8.28 9.94 3.87
C PRO A 100 6.86 10.54 3.80
N LYS A 101 6.19 10.74 4.95
CA LYS A 101 4.81 11.27 4.97
C LYS A 101 4.76 12.72 4.52
N VAL A 102 5.77 13.53 4.88
CA VAL A 102 5.87 14.94 4.45
C VAL A 102 5.91 15.04 2.93
N ILE A 103 6.69 14.15 2.30
CA ILE A 103 6.75 14.06 0.83
C ILE A 103 5.42 13.57 0.26
N GLY A 104 4.79 12.56 0.87
CA GLY A 104 3.48 12.07 0.49
C GLY A 104 2.40 13.15 0.50
N GLU A 105 2.36 13.98 1.54
CA GLU A 105 1.43 15.11 1.65
C GLU A 105 1.66 16.19 0.60
N LYS A 106 2.92 16.46 0.24
CA LYS A 106 3.25 17.35 -0.88
C LYS A 106 2.78 16.73 -2.20
N ASN A 107 3.11 15.46 -2.42
CA ASN A 107 2.79 14.75 -3.66
C ASN A 107 1.29 14.52 -3.87
N SER A 108 0.49 14.44 -2.80
CA SER A 108 -0.96 14.34 -2.91
C SER A 108 -1.60 15.62 -3.47
N LYS A 109 -1.00 16.78 -3.18
CA LYS A 109 -1.45 18.10 -3.65
C LYS A 109 -1.03 18.41 -5.09
N ILE A 110 -0.06 17.68 -5.64
CA ILE A 110 0.39 17.87 -7.02
C ILE A 110 -0.70 17.41 -8.00
N GLN A 111 -1.22 18.36 -8.78
CA GLN A 111 -2.20 18.14 -9.83
C GLN A 111 -1.71 18.82 -11.11
N GLY A 112 -2.06 18.26 -12.27
CA GLY A 112 -1.73 18.89 -13.55
C GLY A 112 -1.88 17.96 -14.75
N PRO A 113 -2.00 18.51 -15.96
CA PRO A 113 -2.22 17.73 -17.19
C PRO A 113 -1.06 16.79 -17.55
N HIS A 114 0.14 17.04 -17.01
CA HIS A 114 1.35 16.22 -17.23
C HIS A 114 1.59 15.18 -16.12
N ILE A 115 0.78 15.19 -15.05
CA ILE A 115 0.95 14.29 -13.90
C ILE A 115 0.13 13.03 -14.14
N LYS A 116 0.81 11.91 -14.38
CA LYS A 116 0.15 10.60 -14.43
C LYS A 116 0.30 9.88 -13.09
N ARG A 117 -0.76 9.19 -12.69
CA ARG A 117 -0.79 8.35 -11.48
C ARG A 117 -1.10 6.91 -11.85
N LYS A 118 -0.44 5.97 -11.18
CA LYS A 118 -0.78 4.54 -11.23
C LYS A 118 -0.83 4.02 -9.81
N ASN A 119 -1.99 3.46 -9.43
CA ASN A 119 -2.30 3.13 -8.04
C ASN A 119 -2.12 4.34 -7.12
N ASN A 120 -2.56 5.52 -7.56
CA ASN A 120 -2.45 6.83 -6.88
C ASN A 120 -1.04 7.37 -6.62
N CYS A 121 0.01 6.59 -6.84
CA CYS A 121 1.39 7.08 -6.87
C CYS A 121 1.69 7.83 -8.19
N ILE A 122 2.38 8.97 -8.09
CA ILE A 122 2.95 9.67 -9.25
C ILE A 122 3.93 8.73 -9.96
N VAL A 123 3.75 8.59 -11.28
CA VAL A 123 4.67 7.84 -12.13
C VAL A 123 5.52 8.77 -12.96
N ASN A 124 6.79 8.42 -13.13
CA ASN A 124 7.65 9.12 -14.08
C ASN A 124 7.19 8.74 -15.50
N THR A 125 6.78 9.75 -16.26
CA THR A 125 6.34 9.59 -17.66
C THR A 125 7.41 10.03 -18.67
N GLY A 126 8.53 10.55 -18.19
CA GLY A 126 9.67 10.96 -19.01
C GLY A 126 10.69 9.84 -19.20
N GLY A 127 11.80 10.18 -19.87
CA GLY A 127 12.95 9.30 -20.02
C GLY A 127 13.58 8.92 -18.67
N LYS A 128 14.50 7.94 -18.72
CA LYS A 128 15.32 7.58 -17.57
C LYS A 128 16.13 8.80 -17.13
N LEU A 129 16.01 9.18 -15.87
CA LEU A 129 16.81 10.24 -15.27
C LEU A 129 18.29 9.92 -15.44
N THR A 130 19.06 10.91 -15.87
CA THR A 130 20.51 10.84 -15.91
C THR A 130 21.09 10.81 -14.49
N ARG A 131 22.35 10.41 -14.37
CA ARG A 131 23.02 10.31 -13.06
C ARG A 131 23.19 11.69 -12.42
N GLU A 132 23.42 12.70 -13.26
CA GLU A 132 23.61 14.10 -12.89
C GLU A 132 22.30 14.69 -12.35
N GLU A 133 21.19 14.53 -13.10
CA GLU A 133 19.87 14.98 -12.66
C GLU A 133 19.43 14.30 -11.36
N LEU A 134 19.74 13.01 -11.21
CA LEU A 134 19.46 12.28 -9.98
C LEU A 134 20.25 12.87 -8.80
N ARG A 135 21.55 13.16 -8.99
CA ARG A 135 22.38 13.77 -7.95
C ARG A 135 21.87 15.15 -7.55
N GLU A 136 21.48 15.98 -8.51
CA GLU A 136 20.89 17.29 -8.23
C GLU A 136 19.57 17.19 -7.46
N ARG A 137 18.69 16.25 -7.84
CA ARG A 137 17.44 16.01 -7.10
C ARG A 137 17.72 15.53 -5.68
N MET A 138 18.66 14.60 -5.50
CA MET A 138 19.08 14.13 -4.19
C MET A 138 19.60 15.29 -3.33
N GLN A 139 20.46 16.15 -3.87
CA GLN A 139 21.01 17.29 -3.14
C GLN A 139 19.91 18.29 -2.75
N ARG A 140 18.99 18.62 -3.67
CA ARG A 140 17.83 19.48 -3.36
C ARG A 140 16.93 18.87 -2.28
N ASN A 141 16.68 17.56 -2.36
CA ASN A 141 15.87 16.86 -1.35
C ASN A 141 16.58 16.82 0.00
N LYS A 142 17.90 16.66 0.00
CA LYS A 142 18.74 16.69 1.19
C LYS A 142 18.60 18.03 1.91
N GLU A 143 18.80 19.13 1.19
CA GLU A 143 18.71 20.49 1.73
C GLU A 143 17.31 20.84 2.26
N MET A 144 16.25 20.33 1.63
CA MET A 144 14.87 20.67 2.01
C MET A 144 14.27 19.77 3.09
N TYR A 145 14.67 18.50 3.16
CA TYR A 145 13.93 17.48 3.90
C TYR A 145 14.77 16.59 4.81
N GLU A 146 16.10 16.66 4.75
CA GLU A 146 16.95 15.87 5.63
C GLU A 146 16.75 16.30 7.08
N LEU A 147 16.49 15.31 7.93
CA LEU A 147 16.36 15.50 9.36
C LEU A 147 17.75 15.70 9.97
N PRO A 148 17.88 16.57 10.99
CA PRO A 148 19.09 16.68 11.78
C PRO A 148 19.52 15.35 12.38
N GLU A 149 20.82 15.17 12.58
CA GLU A 149 21.39 13.93 13.15
C GLU A 149 20.83 13.61 14.53
N GLU A 150 20.61 14.64 15.32
CA GLU A 150 20.03 14.56 16.65
C GLU A 150 18.60 13.99 16.60
N GLU A 151 17.82 14.38 15.60
CA GLU A 151 16.42 13.95 15.46
C GLU A 151 16.33 12.49 15.04
N TRP A 152 17.06 12.08 13.99
CA TRP A 152 16.93 10.71 13.49
C TRP A 152 17.68 9.69 14.36
N SER A 153 18.77 10.08 15.03
CA SER A 153 19.50 9.18 15.93
C SER A 153 18.67 8.84 17.18
N ALA A 154 17.89 9.80 17.69
CA ALA A 154 17.00 9.65 18.84
C ALA A 154 15.76 8.77 18.57
N ILE A 155 15.46 8.44 17.31
CA ILE A 155 14.30 7.60 16.98
C ILE A 155 14.47 6.20 17.58
N GLU A 156 13.60 5.83 18.49
CA GLU A 156 13.53 4.47 19.02
C GLU A 156 12.59 3.61 18.16
N LEU A 157 13.07 2.42 17.81
CA LEU A 157 12.31 1.43 17.06
C LEU A 157 11.89 0.29 17.98
N PRO A 158 10.62 -0.18 17.87
CA PRO A 158 10.18 -1.34 18.62
C PRO A 158 11.04 -2.54 18.20
N LYS A 159 11.70 -3.16 19.16
CA LYS A 159 12.39 -4.43 18.95
C LYS A 159 11.40 -5.55 19.19
N VAL A 160 11.25 -6.45 18.23
CA VAL A 160 10.48 -7.66 18.47
C VAL A 160 11.37 -8.62 19.24
N GLU A 161 10.98 -8.90 20.48
CA GLU A 161 11.85 -9.47 21.53
C GLU A 161 12.31 -10.90 21.25
N ASP A 162 11.63 -11.67 20.39
CA ASP A 162 12.13 -12.99 19.98
C ASP A 162 11.56 -13.48 18.62
N PRO A 163 12.39 -13.66 17.59
CA PRO A 163 12.00 -14.31 16.33
C PRO A 163 11.41 -15.72 16.53
N VAL A 164 11.83 -16.44 17.57
CA VAL A 164 11.35 -17.80 17.88
C VAL A 164 9.90 -17.75 18.33
N LEU A 165 9.54 -16.84 19.25
CA LEU A 165 8.16 -16.66 19.71
C LEU A 165 7.22 -16.28 18.56
N MET A 166 7.68 -15.44 17.63
CA MET A 166 6.91 -15.08 16.43
C MET A 166 6.68 -16.28 15.51
N LEU A 167 7.71 -17.11 15.31
CA LEU A 167 7.59 -18.34 14.51
C LEU A 167 6.63 -19.34 15.16
N GLU A 168 6.67 -19.48 16.48
CA GLU A 168 5.75 -20.34 17.23
C GLU A 168 4.30 -19.85 17.13
N ALA A 169 4.06 -18.56 17.31
CA ALA A 169 2.74 -17.95 17.14
C ALA A 169 2.19 -18.19 15.72
N LYS A 170 3.02 -18.03 14.69
CA LYS A 170 2.63 -18.30 13.30
C LYS A 170 2.35 -19.77 13.03
N ARG A 171 3.12 -20.69 13.65
CA ARG A 171 2.86 -22.13 13.58
C ARG A 171 1.53 -22.52 14.23
N GLU A 172 1.18 -21.88 15.35
CA GLU A 172 -0.10 -22.12 16.01
C GLU A 172 -1.28 -21.59 15.19
N GLU A 173 -1.14 -20.38 14.64
CA GLU A 173 -2.13 -19.79 13.74
C GLU A 173 -2.36 -20.66 12.49
N LEU A 174 -1.28 -21.18 11.89
CA LEU A 174 -1.36 -22.10 10.76
C LEU A 174 -2.12 -23.38 11.14
N ARG A 175 -1.83 -23.96 12.31
CA ARG A 175 -2.56 -25.13 12.83
C ARG A 175 -4.04 -24.85 13.04
N ARG A 176 -4.41 -23.65 13.54
CA ARG A 176 -5.81 -23.23 13.67
C ARG A 176 -6.50 -23.14 12.30
N LEU A 177 -5.88 -22.46 11.35
CA LEU A 177 -6.44 -22.30 10.00
C LEU A 177 -6.60 -23.64 9.28
N GLN A 178 -5.65 -24.57 9.44
CA GLN A 178 -5.77 -25.93 8.91
C GLN A 178 -6.99 -26.67 9.49
N LYS A 179 -7.25 -26.54 10.80
CA LYS A 179 -8.45 -27.12 11.44
C LYS A 179 -9.74 -26.49 10.93
N GLU A 180 -9.77 -25.18 10.75
CA GLU A 180 -10.94 -24.48 10.19
C GLU A 180 -11.19 -24.88 8.74
N LEU A 181 -10.14 -24.96 7.92
CA LEU A 181 -10.22 -25.41 6.54
C LEU A 181 -10.79 -26.84 6.46
N ALA A 182 -10.31 -27.76 7.30
CA ALA A 182 -10.83 -29.13 7.37
C ALA A 182 -12.32 -29.16 7.74
N LYS A 183 -12.77 -28.31 8.67
CA LYS A 183 -14.20 -28.19 9.03
C LYS A 183 -15.03 -27.68 7.85
N VAL A 184 -14.55 -26.66 7.15
CA VAL A 184 -15.25 -26.11 5.97
C VAL A 184 -15.32 -27.14 4.85
N GLN A 185 -14.23 -27.84 4.57
CA GLN A 185 -14.19 -28.93 3.58
C GLN A 185 -15.17 -30.05 3.94
N GLY A 186 -15.23 -30.45 5.22
CA GLY A 186 -16.21 -31.43 5.70
C GLY A 186 -17.66 -30.98 5.49
N LYS A 187 -17.97 -29.71 5.77
CA LYS A 187 -19.31 -29.14 5.50
C LYS A 187 -19.64 -29.14 4.01
N ILE A 188 -18.67 -28.81 3.15
CA ILE A 188 -18.85 -28.84 1.69
C ILE A 188 -19.16 -30.27 1.24
N GLU A 189 -18.45 -31.28 1.75
CA GLU A 189 -18.69 -32.67 1.37
C GLU A 189 -20.04 -33.21 1.88
N GLN A 190 -20.45 -32.82 3.09
CA GLN A 190 -21.80 -33.09 3.58
C GLN A 190 -22.88 -32.45 2.70
N MET A 191 -22.69 -31.20 2.28
CA MET A 191 -23.63 -30.56 1.35
C MET A 191 -23.68 -31.27 -0.01
N ARG A 192 -22.54 -31.74 -0.53
CA ARG A 192 -22.47 -32.51 -1.78
C ARG A 192 -23.22 -33.84 -1.69
N THR A 193 -23.14 -34.53 -0.56
CA THR A 193 -23.82 -35.80 -0.35
C THR A 193 -25.31 -35.65 -0.07
N ILE A 194 -25.73 -34.58 0.63
CA ILE A 194 -27.15 -34.36 1.01
C ILE A 194 -27.96 -33.70 -0.13
N GLN A 195 -27.36 -32.84 -0.95
CA GLN A 195 -28.07 -32.12 -2.03
C GLN A 195 -27.26 -32.08 -3.35
N PRO A 196 -27.06 -33.22 -4.02
CA PRO A 196 -26.27 -33.28 -5.25
C PRO A 196 -26.85 -32.39 -6.37
N ALA A 197 -28.18 -32.41 -6.56
CA ALA A 197 -28.86 -31.62 -7.59
C ALA A 197 -28.76 -30.09 -7.36
N ARG A 198 -28.70 -29.63 -6.10
CA ARG A 198 -28.55 -28.20 -5.77
C ARG A 198 -27.12 -27.72 -5.98
N MET A 199 -26.14 -28.59 -5.74
CA MET A 199 -24.72 -28.31 -5.99
C MET A 199 -24.40 -28.27 -7.48
N ASP A 200 -25.04 -29.10 -8.30
CA ASP A 200 -24.91 -29.05 -9.76
C ASP A 200 -25.53 -27.77 -10.35
N GLN A 201 -26.67 -27.32 -9.81
CA GLN A 201 -27.24 -26.02 -10.16
C GLN A 201 -26.30 -24.86 -9.79
N LEU A 202 -25.72 -24.88 -8.58
CA LEU A 202 -24.77 -23.86 -8.11
C LEU A 202 -23.49 -23.81 -8.96
N LYS A 203 -22.92 -24.97 -9.33
CA LYS A 203 -21.76 -25.06 -10.23
C LYS A 203 -22.06 -24.43 -11.60
N ASN A 204 -23.19 -24.80 -12.20
CA ASN A 204 -23.60 -24.27 -13.50
C ASN A 204 -23.80 -22.74 -13.48
N THR A 205 -24.29 -22.16 -12.37
CA THR A 205 -24.37 -20.69 -12.21
C THR A 205 -23.00 -20.02 -12.12
N VAL A 206 -22.06 -20.58 -11.35
CA VAL A 206 -20.71 -20.00 -11.19
C VAL A 206 -19.91 -20.08 -12.50
N ASP A 207 -20.01 -21.22 -13.21
CA ASP A 207 -19.34 -21.40 -14.50
C ASP A 207 -19.92 -20.47 -15.58
N ASN A 208 -21.23 -20.20 -15.55
CA ASN A 208 -21.87 -19.22 -16.43
C ASN A 208 -21.48 -17.77 -16.08
N GLU A 209 -21.35 -17.41 -14.80
CA GLU A 209 -20.88 -16.07 -14.41
C GLU A 209 -19.39 -15.83 -14.75
N THR A 210 -18.58 -16.89 -14.77
CA THR A 210 -17.14 -16.82 -15.10
C THR A 210 -16.90 -16.71 -16.61
N GLN A 211 -17.84 -17.15 -17.45
CA GLN A 211 -17.74 -17.04 -18.91
C GLN A 211 -18.28 -15.73 -19.49
N VAL A 212 -19.00 -14.93 -18.68
CA VAL A 212 -19.63 -13.66 -19.11
C VAL A 212 -18.86 -12.42 -18.61
N ALA A 213 -17.76 -12.62 -17.86
CA ALA A 213 -16.89 -11.56 -17.32
C ALA A 213 -15.59 -11.35 -18.12
#